data_AF-A0A2V3PSA2-F1
#
_entry.id   AF-A0A2V3PSA2-F1
#
_cell.length_a   1.000
_cell.length_b   1.000
_cell.length_c   1.000
_cell.angle_alpha   90.00
_cell.angle_beta   90.00
_cell.angle_gamma   90.00
#
_symmetry.space_group_name_H-M   'P 1'
#
loop_
_entity.id
_entity.type
_entity.pdbx_description
1 polymer ?
#
loop_
_entity_poly.entity_id
_entity_poly.type
_entity_poly.pdbx_seq_one_letter_code
_entity_poly.pdbx_strand_id
1 'polypeptide(L)'
;MKHLFIYILTLGTIFISCDSKKAVQAEYEKENINASETKINDSTKIFIDASKIDSMMLILDNDLKTVINNSDYITLADAVSTAEYDTRLNNSDIMIKMQAPDYTIIIYNTGKSNDESDWLMVWKENGRTKFKNKWYTLAEDKKADVYKLLDKYKENSN
;
A
#
# COMPACT_ATOMS: atom_id res chain seq x y z
N MET A 1 -5.29 -38.39 71.12
CA MET A 1 -3.82 -38.32 70.87
C MET A 1 -3.64 -37.44 69.64
N LYS A 2 -3.23 -36.18 69.78
CA LYS A 2 -1.84 -35.69 69.91
C LYS A 2 -0.99 -35.93 68.65
N HIS A 3 -0.65 -34.80 67.99
CA HIS A 3 0.54 -34.53 67.16
C HIS A 3 0.56 -35.21 65.77
N LEU A 4 1.17 -34.67 64.71
CA LEU A 4 1.96 -33.45 64.46
C LEU A 4 2.02 -33.25 62.93
N PHE A 5 2.25 -32.00 62.53
CA PHE A 5 2.82 -31.57 61.25
C PHE A 5 3.96 -32.45 60.70
N ILE A 6 4.13 -32.49 59.37
CA ILE A 6 5.24 -31.82 58.65
C ILE A 6 5.09 -32.02 57.12
N TYR A 7 5.28 -30.90 56.42
CA TYR A 7 5.40 -30.71 54.97
C TYR A 7 6.52 -31.54 54.33
N ILE A 8 6.28 -32.04 53.11
CA ILE A 8 7.34 -32.19 52.11
C ILE A 8 6.87 -31.58 50.79
N LEU A 9 7.55 -30.51 50.39
CA LEU A 9 7.55 -29.90 49.07
C LEU A 9 7.97 -30.93 48.01
N THR A 10 7.23 -31.02 46.91
CA THR A 10 7.81 -31.37 45.60
C THR A 10 7.26 -30.43 44.55
N LEU A 11 8.15 -29.54 44.06
CA LEU A 11 7.98 -28.79 42.82
C LEU A 11 7.74 -29.77 41.66
N GLY A 12 6.70 -29.53 40.88
CA GLY A 12 6.41 -30.24 39.64
C GLY A 12 5.92 -29.25 38.59
N THR A 13 6.65 -29.18 37.49
CA THR A 13 6.65 -28.18 36.42
C THR A 13 5.34 -27.96 35.67
N ILE A 14 5.14 -26.70 35.28
CA ILE A 14 4.15 -26.22 34.30
C ILE A 14 4.49 -26.81 32.91
N PHE A 15 3.52 -27.47 32.27
CA PHE A 15 3.43 -27.56 30.81
C PHE A 15 1.95 -27.47 30.39
N ILE A 16 1.46 -26.25 30.23
CA ILE A 16 0.30 -26.01 29.35
C ILE A 16 0.87 -25.92 27.94
N SER A 17 0.80 -27.04 27.21
CA SER A 17 1.06 -27.04 25.77
C SER A 17 -0.14 -26.38 25.08
N CYS A 18 0.14 -25.24 24.46
CA CYS A 18 -0.76 -24.48 23.61
C CYS A 18 -0.50 -24.92 22.17
N ASP A 19 -1.32 -25.83 21.63
CA ASP A 19 -1.25 -26.18 20.21
C ASP A 19 -2.64 -26.49 19.65
N SER A 20 -3.43 -25.43 19.50
CA SER A 20 -4.73 -25.49 18.81
C SER A 20 -5.04 -24.19 18.09
N LYS A 21 -4.16 -23.76 17.17
CA LYS A 21 -4.43 -22.67 16.20
C LYS A 21 -3.74 -22.86 14.83
N LYS A 22 -3.51 -24.09 14.38
CA LYS A 22 -3.00 -24.36 13.01
C LYS A 22 -3.96 -25.12 12.08
N ALA A 23 -5.05 -25.68 12.60
CA ALA A 23 -5.98 -26.46 11.78
C ALA A 23 -7.02 -25.61 11.02
N VAL A 24 -7.42 -24.44 11.56
CA VAL A 24 -8.53 -23.65 11.00
C VAL A 24 -8.12 -22.77 9.80
N GLN A 25 -6.82 -22.44 9.67
CA GLN A 25 -6.34 -21.59 8.58
C GLN A 25 -6.16 -22.37 7.26
N ALA A 26 -5.93 -23.68 7.33
CA ALA A 26 -5.76 -24.53 6.14
C ALA A 26 -7.08 -24.87 5.42
N GLU A 27 -8.22 -24.80 6.10
CA GLU A 27 -9.53 -25.01 5.47
C GLU A 27 -10.06 -23.73 4.80
N TYR A 28 -9.78 -22.55 5.36
CA TYR A 28 -10.22 -21.27 4.79
C TYR A 28 -9.50 -20.91 3.48
N GLU A 29 -8.26 -21.38 3.30
CA GLU A 29 -7.49 -21.20 2.06
C GLU A 29 -7.95 -22.12 0.93
N LYS A 30 -8.62 -23.24 1.22
CA LYS A 30 -9.13 -24.16 0.17
C LYS A 30 -10.46 -23.72 -0.44
N GLU A 31 -11.29 -22.98 0.29
CA GLU A 31 -12.62 -22.56 -0.20
C GLU A 31 -12.62 -21.30 -1.08
N ASN A 32 -11.54 -20.51 -1.13
CA ASN A 32 -11.49 -19.27 -1.93
C ASN A 32 -10.75 -19.39 -3.28
N ILE A 33 -10.30 -20.58 -3.68
CA ILE A 33 -9.56 -20.78 -4.96
C ILE A 33 -10.48 -20.65 -6.19
N ASN A 34 -11.80 -20.55 -6.02
CA ASN A 34 -12.76 -20.41 -7.12
C ASN A 34 -13.37 -19.01 -7.28
N ALA A 35 -12.83 -17.99 -6.61
CA ALA A 35 -13.19 -16.61 -6.90
C ALA A 35 -12.32 -16.09 -8.06
N SER A 36 -12.85 -16.24 -9.28
CA SER A 36 -12.50 -15.51 -10.51
C SER A 36 -11.18 -14.72 -10.42
N GLU A 37 -10.09 -15.35 -10.83
CA GLU A 37 -8.87 -14.64 -11.20
C GLU A 37 -9.19 -13.76 -12.42
N THR A 38 -9.71 -12.55 -12.17
CA THR A 38 -9.54 -11.43 -13.08
C THR A 38 -8.05 -11.36 -13.35
N LYS A 39 -7.63 -11.75 -14.56
CA LYS A 39 -6.25 -11.66 -15.02
C LYS A 39 -5.69 -10.30 -14.61
N ILE A 40 -4.90 -10.27 -13.54
CA ILE A 40 -4.19 -9.08 -13.10
C ILE A 40 -3.20 -8.83 -14.22
N ASN A 41 -3.47 -7.79 -15.02
CA ASN A 41 -2.55 -7.35 -16.05
C ASN A 41 -1.32 -6.77 -15.35
N ASP A 42 -0.32 -7.62 -15.13
CA ASP A 42 0.90 -7.27 -14.41
C ASP A 42 1.77 -6.39 -15.30
N SER A 43 1.60 -5.07 -15.18
CA SER A 43 2.32 -4.10 -15.98
C SER A 43 3.63 -3.69 -15.29
N THR A 44 4.74 -3.85 -16.00
CA THR A 44 6.05 -3.30 -15.60
C THR A 44 6.17 -1.79 -15.85
N LYS A 45 5.11 -1.14 -16.33
CA LYS A 45 5.05 0.30 -16.52
C LYS A 45 3.82 0.90 -15.86
N ILE A 46 3.95 2.13 -15.38
CA ILE A 46 2.80 2.93 -15.00
C ILE A 46 2.15 3.43 -16.28
N PHE A 47 0.88 3.09 -16.48
CA PHE A 47 0.06 3.62 -17.55
C PHE A 47 -1.21 4.23 -16.95
N ILE A 48 -1.30 5.55 -17.05
CA ILE A 48 -2.44 6.34 -16.61
C ILE A 48 -3.01 7.00 -17.86
N ASP A 49 -4.18 6.55 -18.28
CA ASP A 49 -4.86 7.09 -19.45
C ASP A 49 -5.65 8.33 -19.03
N ALA A 50 -5.06 9.51 -19.23
CA ALA A 50 -5.66 10.78 -18.83
C ALA A 50 -7.04 11.04 -19.49
N SER A 51 -7.34 10.41 -20.63
CA SER A 51 -8.64 10.53 -21.30
C SER A 51 -9.77 9.80 -20.57
N LYS A 52 -9.42 8.88 -19.67
CA LYS A 52 -10.35 8.10 -18.84
C LYS A 52 -10.44 8.63 -17.41
N ILE A 53 -9.81 9.75 -17.07
CA ILE A 53 -9.84 10.30 -15.72
C ILE A 53 -11.02 11.26 -15.61
N ASP A 54 -11.93 10.98 -14.68
CA ASP A 54 -13.01 11.90 -14.32
C ASP A 54 -12.49 12.96 -13.34
N SER A 55 -11.70 12.53 -12.34
CA SER A 55 -11.03 13.43 -11.40
C SER A 55 -9.82 12.78 -10.73
N MET A 56 -8.89 13.61 -10.26
CA MET A 56 -7.74 13.19 -9.48
C MET A 56 -7.71 13.99 -8.18
N MET A 57 -7.56 13.32 -7.03
CA MET A 57 -7.55 13.97 -5.72
C MET A 57 -6.27 13.63 -4.95
N LEU A 58 -5.64 14.65 -4.35
CA LEU A 58 -4.57 14.48 -3.37
C LEU A 58 -5.18 14.41 -1.97
N ILE A 59 -4.81 13.39 -1.19
CA ILE A 59 -5.11 13.30 0.24
C ILE A 59 -4.03 14.06 1.03
N LEU A 60 -4.47 14.95 1.90
CA LEU A 60 -3.65 15.77 2.79
C LEU A 60 -3.55 15.12 4.17
N ASP A 61 -2.65 15.64 5.02
CA ASP A 61 -2.28 15.01 6.30
C ASP A 61 -3.45 14.88 7.32
N ASN A 62 -4.56 15.60 7.11
CA ASN A 62 -5.79 15.54 7.92
C ASN A 62 -6.95 14.80 7.24
N ASP A 63 -6.67 13.89 6.31
CA ASP A 63 -7.65 13.21 5.44
C ASP A 63 -8.49 14.14 4.54
N LEU A 64 -8.18 15.44 4.54
CA LEU A 64 -8.75 16.40 3.61
C LEU A 64 -8.32 16.04 2.20
N LYS A 65 -9.25 16.16 1.26
CA LYS A 65 -9.00 15.87 -0.16
C LYS A 65 -9.01 17.17 -0.94
N THR A 66 -7.98 17.39 -1.75
CA THR A 66 -7.92 18.53 -2.67
C THR A 66 -7.89 18.01 -4.11
N VAL A 67 -8.67 18.65 -4.98
CA VAL A 67 -8.78 18.24 -6.39
C VAL A 67 -7.57 18.76 -7.15
N ILE A 68 -6.89 17.86 -7.86
CA ILE A 68 -5.80 18.21 -8.78
C ILE A 68 -6.43 18.69 -10.09
N ASN A 69 -6.02 19.87 -10.55
CA ASN A 69 -6.51 20.45 -11.79
C ASN A 69 -6.17 19.58 -13.00
N ASN A 70 -6.98 19.68 -14.05
CA ASN A 70 -6.87 18.83 -15.24
C ASN A 70 -5.47 18.87 -15.90
N SER A 71 -4.94 20.08 -16.11
CA SER A 71 -3.58 20.26 -16.66
C SER A 71 -2.50 19.59 -15.83
N ASP A 72 -2.66 19.60 -14.51
CA ASP A 72 -1.64 19.15 -13.58
C ASP A 72 -1.68 17.63 -13.45
N TYR A 73 -2.86 17.00 -13.48
CA TYR A 73 -2.90 15.54 -13.47
C TYR A 73 -2.37 14.93 -14.79
N ILE A 74 -2.51 15.61 -15.93
CA ILE A 74 -1.89 15.16 -17.21
C ILE A 74 -0.38 15.17 -17.05
N THR A 75 0.16 16.28 -16.55
CA THR A 75 1.61 16.44 -16.29
C THR A 75 2.11 15.38 -15.31
N LEU A 76 1.34 15.11 -14.25
CA LEU A 76 1.69 14.06 -13.28
C LEU A 76 1.68 12.68 -13.92
N ALA A 77 0.64 12.33 -14.69
CA ALA A 77 0.52 11.06 -15.38
C ALA A 77 1.71 10.81 -16.34
N ASP A 78 2.08 11.82 -17.12
CA ASP A 78 3.23 11.78 -18.02
C ASP A 78 4.54 11.57 -17.23
N ALA A 79 4.74 12.33 -16.15
CA ALA A 79 5.95 12.23 -15.34
C ALA A 79 6.10 10.87 -14.66
N VAL A 80 5.02 10.27 -14.15
CA VAL A 80 5.09 8.94 -13.52
C VAL A 80 5.14 7.80 -14.52
N SER A 81 4.74 8.01 -15.78
CA SER A 81 4.82 7.00 -16.83
C SER A 81 6.27 6.58 -17.16
N THR A 82 7.24 7.43 -16.83
CA THR A 82 8.68 7.16 -16.99
C THR A 82 9.28 6.40 -15.81
N ALA A 83 8.50 6.14 -14.75
CA ALA A 83 8.98 5.43 -13.58
C ALA A 83 9.37 3.98 -13.93
N GLU A 84 10.49 3.54 -13.37
CA GLU A 84 11.05 2.23 -13.62
C GLU A 84 10.51 1.21 -12.61
N TYR A 85 10.10 0.03 -13.07
CA TYR A 85 9.65 -1.04 -12.19
C TYR A 85 10.74 -1.47 -11.22
N ASP A 86 10.44 -1.45 -9.91
CA ASP A 86 11.40 -1.90 -8.89
C ASP A 86 11.33 -3.43 -8.77
N THR A 87 12.14 -4.13 -9.57
CA THR A 87 12.19 -5.60 -9.56
C THR A 87 12.57 -6.15 -8.20
N ARG A 88 13.43 -5.45 -7.44
CA ARG A 88 13.84 -5.88 -6.12
C ARG A 88 12.63 -5.87 -5.19
N LEU A 89 11.88 -4.77 -5.11
CA LEU A 89 10.76 -4.69 -4.17
C LEU A 89 9.52 -5.46 -4.59
N ASN A 90 9.30 -5.68 -5.88
CA ASN A 90 8.14 -6.42 -6.35
C ASN A 90 8.34 -7.94 -6.43
N ASN A 91 9.58 -8.41 -6.60
CA ASN A 91 9.86 -9.84 -6.82
C ASN A 91 10.57 -10.50 -5.64
N SER A 92 10.77 -9.79 -4.53
CA SER A 92 11.33 -10.36 -3.32
C SER A 92 10.33 -10.25 -2.17
N ASP A 93 10.38 -11.20 -1.24
CA ASP A 93 9.62 -11.17 0.02
C ASP A 93 10.20 -10.13 1.01
N ILE A 94 10.72 -9.01 0.51
CA ILE A 94 11.24 -7.92 1.32
C ILE A 94 10.06 -7.16 1.92
N MET A 95 9.81 -7.40 3.21
CA MET A 95 9.02 -6.48 4.02
C MET A 95 9.81 -5.20 4.26
N ILE A 96 9.39 -4.11 3.60
CA ILE A 96 9.95 -2.79 3.85
C ILE A 96 9.13 -2.14 4.98
N LYS A 97 9.81 -1.76 6.06
CA LYS A 97 9.22 -0.81 7.02
C LYS A 97 9.26 0.58 6.37
N MET A 98 8.22 0.92 5.62
CA MET A 98 8.08 2.26 5.04
C MET A 98 7.31 3.17 5.98
N GLN A 99 7.75 4.43 6.02
CA GLN A 99 6.94 5.51 6.57
C GLN A 99 5.70 5.72 5.68
N ALA A 100 4.73 6.49 6.18
CA ALA A 100 3.60 6.91 5.36
C ALA A 100 4.10 7.62 4.08
N PRO A 101 3.41 7.46 2.93
CA PRO A 101 3.76 8.21 1.73
C PRO A 101 3.64 9.72 1.98
N ASP A 102 4.54 10.49 1.39
CA ASP A 102 4.47 11.97 1.42
C ASP A 102 3.23 12.48 0.68
N TYR A 103 2.78 11.73 -0.33
CA TYR A 103 1.60 12.02 -1.13
C TYR A 103 0.79 10.76 -1.43
N THR A 104 -0.52 10.84 -1.20
CA THR A 104 -1.46 9.80 -1.62
C THR A 104 -2.47 10.41 -2.59
N ILE A 105 -2.54 9.87 -3.81
CA ILE A 105 -3.40 10.36 -4.88
C ILE A 105 -4.42 9.28 -5.24
N ILE A 106 -5.69 9.67 -5.33
CA ILE A 106 -6.79 8.84 -5.81
C ILE A 106 -7.16 9.27 -7.23
N ILE A 107 -7.26 8.30 -8.14
CA ILE A 107 -7.59 8.50 -9.55
C ILE A 107 -8.95 7.85 -9.81
N TYR A 108 -9.98 8.68 -10.00
CA TYR A 108 -11.32 8.24 -10.36
C TYR A 108 -11.41 8.16 -11.88
N ASN A 109 -11.66 6.96 -12.40
CA ASN A 109 -11.72 6.73 -13.84
C ASN A 109 -13.17 6.54 -14.31
N THR A 110 -13.46 7.00 -15.52
CA THR A 110 -14.74 6.85 -16.17
C THR A 110 -15.16 5.38 -16.22
N GLY A 111 -16.37 5.09 -15.75
CA GLY A 111 -16.96 3.75 -15.78
C GLY A 111 -16.43 2.80 -14.69
N LYS A 112 -15.57 3.27 -13.77
CA LYS A 112 -15.21 2.55 -12.54
C LYS A 112 -16.01 3.07 -11.36
N SER A 113 -16.35 2.19 -10.43
CA SER A 113 -16.90 2.61 -9.13
C SER A 113 -15.82 3.25 -8.25
N ASN A 114 -16.23 3.98 -7.21
CA ASN A 114 -15.29 4.62 -6.29
C ASN A 114 -14.35 3.61 -5.61
N ASP A 115 -14.84 2.39 -5.33
CA ASP A 115 -14.06 1.32 -4.71
C ASP A 115 -13.01 0.71 -5.66
N GLU A 116 -13.12 0.98 -6.96
CA GLU A 116 -12.21 0.53 -8.02
C GLU A 116 -11.25 1.64 -8.47
N SER A 117 -11.20 2.75 -7.74
CA SER A 117 -10.31 3.87 -8.03
C SER A 117 -8.86 3.41 -7.99
N ASP A 118 -8.02 3.95 -8.87
CA ASP A 118 -6.60 3.65 -8.87
C ASP A 118 -5.87 4.56 -7.86
N TRP A 119 -4.94 3.99 -7.10
CA TRP A 119 -4.19 4.71 -6.07
C TRP A 119 -2.74 4.85 -6.50
N LEU A 120 -2.21 6.07 -6.35
CA LEU A 120 -0.82 6.42 -6.60
C LEU A 120 -0.24 7.00 -5.31
N MET A 121 0.78 6.36 -4.76
CA MET A 121 1.46 6.80 -3.53
C MET A 121 2.90 7.15 -3.85
N VAL A 122 3.41 8.28 -3.33
CA VAL A 122 4.76 8.78 -3.64
C VAL A 122 5.53 9.05 -2.35
N TRP A 123 6.80 8.62 -2.31
CA TRP A 123 7.75 8.85 -1.22
C TRP A 123 8.93 9.70 -1.72
N LYS A 124 9.08 10.91 -1.18
CA LYS A 124 10.14 11.87 -1.54
C LYS A 124 11.51 11.36 -1.12
N GLU A 125 11.61 10.81 0.09
CA GLU A 125 12.88 10.40 0.72
C GLU A 125 13.74 9.50 -0.18
N ASN A 126 13.10 8.59 -0.93
CA ASN A 126 13.78 7.61 -1.76
C ASN A 126 13.33 7.62 -3.23
N GLY A 127 12.49 8.57 -3.62
CA GLY A 127 11.95 8.69 -4.96
C GLY A 127 11.19 7.48 -5.45
N ARG A 128 10.51 6.77 -4.56
CA ARG A 128 9.66 5.64 -4.91
C ARG A 128 8.22 6.07 -5.11
N THR A 129 7.54 5.32 -5.94
CA THR A 129 6.10 5.42 -6.11
C THR A 129 5.48 4.03 -6.13
N LYS A 130 4.22 3.93 -5.70
CA LYS A 130 3.45 2.69 -5.73
C LYS A 130 2.14 2.94 -6.47
N PHE A 131 1.89 2.12 -7.49
CA PHE A 131 0.71 2.21 -8.34
C PHE A 131 0.17 0.80 -8.59
N LYS A 132 -1.15 0.59 -8.46
CA LYS A 132 -1.80 -0.74 -8.59
C LYS A 132 -1.07 -1.85 -7.83
N ASN A 133 -0.68 -1.54 -6.60
CA ASN A 133 0.06 -2.40 -5.69
C ASN A 133 1.47 -2.83 -6.14
N LYS A 134 2.05 -2.18 -7.16
CA LYS A 134 3.42 -2.41 -7.63
C LYS A 134 4.32 -1.22 -7.33
N TRP A 135 5.57 -1.50 -6.99
CA TRP A 135 6.62 -0.52 -6.69
C TRP A 135 7.35 -0.07 -7.95
N TYR A 136 7.62 1.23 -8.03
CA TYR A 136 8.40 1.84 -9.09
C TYR A 136 9.35 2.87 -8.49
N THR A 137 10.43 3.17 -9.20
CA THR A 137 11.35 4.27 -8.91
C THR A 137 11.08 5.39 -9.91
N LEU A 138 10.80 6.59 -9.42
CA LEU A 138 10.64 7.77 -10.28
C LEU A 138 11.95 8.04 -11.02
N ALA A 139 11.85 8.40 -12.30
CA ALA A 139 13.00 8.81 -13.09
C ALA A 139 13.69 10.03 -12.45
N GLU A 140 15.02 10.04 -12.42
CA GLU A 140 15.80 11.05 -11.68
C GLU A 140 15.51 12.47 -12.16
N ASP A 141 15.33 12.65 -13.47
CA ASP A 141 15.00 13.93 -14.11
C ASP A 141 13.55 14.37 -13.89
N LYS A 142 12.67 13.50 -13.37
CA LYS A 142 11.24 13.78 -13.13
C LYS A 142 10.86 13.96 -11.67
N LYS A 143 11.70 13.51 -10.72
CA LYS A 143 11.40 13.59 -9.27
C LYS A 143 11.04 15.01 -8.83
N ALA A 144 11.88 15.98 -9.19
CA ALA A 144 11.68 17.37 -8.78
C ALA A 144 10.36 17.94 -9.32
N ASP A 145 10.00 17.63 -10.56
CA ASP A 145 8.77 18.09 -11.20
C ASP A 145 7.53 17.50 -10.50
N VAL A 146 7.55 16.19 -10.22
CA VAL A 146 6.47 15.51 -9.48
C VAL A 146 6.27 16.14 -8.11
N TYR A 147 7.35 16.36 -7.35
CA TYR A 147 7.28 16.90 -6.00
C TYR A 147 6.77 18.33 -6.00
N LYS A 148 7.31 19.19 -6.86
CA LYS A 148 6.89 20.59 -6.98
C LYS A 148 5.42 20.69 -7.37
N LEU A 149 4.95 19.81 -8.27
CA LEU A 149 3.55 19.77 -8.67
C LEU A 149 2.64 19.40 -7.49
N LEU A 150 3.01 18.39 -6.70
CA LEU A 150 2.20 17.93 -5.58
C LEU A 150 2.26 18.88 -4.37
N ASP A 151 3.42 19.51 -4.10
CA ASP A 151 3.61 20.50 -3.04
C ASP A 151 2.70 21.72 -3.23
N LYS A 152 2.48 22.17 -4.48
CA LYS A 152 1.51 23.23 -4.83
C LYS A 152 0.14 23.00 -4.20
N TYR A 153 -0.32 21.75 -4.09
CA TYR A 153 -1.63 21.43 -3.54
C TYR A 153 -1.63 21.29 -2.01
N LYS A 154 -0.49 20.95 -1.40
CA LYS A 154 -0.33 20.96 0.06
C LYS A 154 -0.29 22.39 0.60
N GLU A 155 0.45 23.28 -0.06
CA GLU A 155 0.61 24.68 0.39
C GLU A 155 -0.67 25.50 0.26
N ASN A 156 -1.44 25.32 -0.82
CA ASN A 156 -2.69 26.05 -1.04
C ASN A 156 -3.88 25.56 -0.19
N SER A 157 -3.68 24.52 0.62
CA SER A 157 -4.73 23.93 1.47
C SER A 157 -4.58 24.30 2.95
N ASN A 158 -3.56 25.10 3.29
CA ASN A 158 -3.35 25.74 4.60
C ASN A 158 -3.81 27.20 4.58
#